data_AF-A0A9P6U663-F1
#
_entry.id   AF-A0A9P6U663-F1
#
_cell.length_a   1.000
_cell.length_b   1.000
_cell.length_c   1.000
_cell.angle_alpha   90.00
_cell.angle_beta   90.00
_cell.angle_gamma   90.00
#
_symmetry.space_group_name_H-M   'P 1'
#
loop_
_entity.id
_entity.type
_entity.pdbx_description
1 polymer ?
#
loop_
_entity_poly.entity_id
_entity_poly.type
_entity_poly.pdbx_seq_one_letter_code
_entity_poly.pdbx_strand_id
1 'polypeptide(L)'
;MADEERLLKRTQLKRSEYHILGKPPKETDNDEDPSVEKTPDTGRLDAHLSNHDEEIFDDTDFYQQLLRELIESRMVDNDDPTAMGMRWAALRQSKQSKKAVDTKASKGRRLRYHVHDKLQSFMAPVPAGTWHEEMTEELFSSLLGRQSGLKDEDNEGEEEEAEDDVPDDGMRIFG
;
A
#
# COMPACT_ATOMS: atom_id res chain seq x y z
N MET A 1 -25.78 37.08 -9.08
CA MET A 1 -24.42 36.90 -8.56
C MET A 1 -24.43 37.09 -7.04
N ALA A 2 -25.24 36.31 -6.31
CA ALA A 2 -25.58 36.63 -4.92
C ALA A 2 -24.90 35.72 -3.87
N ASP A 3 -24.03 34.79 -4.30
CA ASP A 3 -23.49 33.76 -3.40
C ASP A 3 -22.09 33.30 -3.87
N GLU A 4 -21.18 34.25 -4.13
CA GLU A 4 -19.80 33.97 -4.56
C GLU A 4 -19.02 33.20 -3.50
N GLU A 5 -19.11 33.62 -2.23
CA GLU A 5 -18.46 32.94 -1.11
C GLU A 5 -18.96 31.50 -0.94
N ARG A 6 -20.26 31.29 -1.15
CA ARG A 6 -20.87 29.96 -1.10
C ARG A 6 -20.40 29.09 -2.26
N LEU A 7 -20.25 29.67 -3.45
CA LEU A 7 -19.73 28.96 -4.61
C LEU A 7 -18.27 28.55 -4.40
N LEU A 8 -17.43 29.46 -3.88
CA LEU A 8 -16.04 29.18 -3.53
C LEU A 8 -15.93 28.03 -2.51
N LYS A 9 -16.70 28.10 -1.42
CA LYS A 9 -16.77 27.02 -0.43
C LYS A 9 -17.18 25.69 -1.06
N ARG A 10 -18.16 25.70 -1.97
CA ARG A 10 -18.61 24.49 -2.66
C ARG A 10 -17.54 23.89 -3.57
N THR A 11 -16.73 24.72 -4.24
CA THR A 11 -15.62 24.27 -5.09
C THR A 11 -14.39 23.83 -4.29
N GLN A 12 -14.22 24.32 -3.07
CA GLN A 12 -13.10 23.94 -2.20
C GLN A 12 -13.39 22.68 -1.36
N LEU A 13 -14.55 22.06 -1.55
CA LEU A 13 -14.96 20.90 -0.78
C LEU A 13 -14.20 19.64 -1.23
N LYS A 14 -13.48 18.99 -0.32
CA LYS A 14 -12.77 17.74 -0.63
C LYS A 14 -13.73 16.55 -0.63
N ARG A 15 -14.24 16.20 -1.81
CA ARG A 15 -15.15 15.04 -2.01
C ARG A 15 -14.46 13.72 -2.31
N SER A 16 -13.18 13.76 -2.70
CA SER A 16 -12.45 12.58 -3.15
C SER A 16 -11.65 11.91 -2.01
N GLU A 17 -11.67 10.58 -1.98
CA GLU A 17 -10.92 9.76 -1.00
C GLU A 17 -9.42 9.66 -1.32
N TYR A 18 -8.94 10.29 -2.40
CA TYR A 18 -7.55 10.22 -2.78
C TYR A 18 -6.66 11.11 -1.90
N HIS A 19 -5.41 10.68 -1.76
CA HIS A 19 -4.37 11.44 -1.08
C HIS A 19 -3.83 12.54 -1.99
N ILE A 20 -3.76 13.76 -1.46
CA ILE A 20 -3.21 14.92 -2.17
C ILE A 20 -1.69 14.88 -2.02
N LEU A 21 -0.99 14.73 -3.14
CA LEU A 21 0.48 14.70 -3.17
C LEU A 21 1.04 16.00 -2.57
N GLY A 22 2.02 15.86 -1.67
CA GLY A 22 2.67 17.00 -1.02
C GLY A 22 2.10 17.36 0.36
N LYS A 23 0.90 16.85 0.73
CA LYS A 23 0.43 16.91 2.12
C LYS A 23 0.95 15.67 2.86
N PRO A 24 1.40 15.78 4.12
CA PRO A 24 1.77 14.60 4.89
C PRO A 24 0.55 13.66 4.99
N PRO A 25 0.75 12.33 4.99
CA PRO A 25 -0.35 11.39 5.15
C PRO A 25 -1.08 11.72 6.47
N LYS A 26 -2.34 12.16 6.36
CA LYS A 26 -3.25 12.22 7.52
C LYS A 26 -3.50 10.77 7.92
N GLU A 27 -2.84 10.34 9.00
CA GLU A 27 -3.21 9.14 9.71
C GLU A 27 -4.70 9.29 10.08
N THR A 28 -5.49 8.27 9.75
CA THR A 28 -6.91 8.24 10.04
C THR A 28 -7.09 8.04 11.55
N ASP A 29 -6.98 9.10 12.32
CA ASP A 29 -7.49 9.14 13.68
C ASP A 29 -8.27 10.45 13.88
N ASN A 30 -9.36 10.30 14.62
CA ASN A 30 -10.31 11.35 14.95
C ASN A 30 -9.61 12.43 15.77
N ASP A 31 -9.02 13.44 15.14
CA ASP A 31 -8.52 14.61 15.85
C ASP A 31 -9.23 15.88 15.36
N GLU A 32 -10.14 16.31 16.23
CA GLU A 32 -10.83 17.60 16.22
C GLU A 32 -9.79 18.74 16.19
N ASP A 33 -9.88 19.63 15.21
CA ASP A 33 -9.19 20.93 15.24
C ASP A 33 -9.82 21.79 16.35
N PRO A 34 -9.06 22.29 17.34
CA PRO A 34 -9.61 23.00 18.50
C PRO A 34 -10.07 24.44 18.20
N SER A 35 -10.06 24.90 16.95
CA SER A 35 -10.31 26.31 16.61
C SER A 35 -11.70 26.65 16.04
N VAL A 36 -12.62 25.70 15.91
CA VAL A 36 -13.97 25.97 15.36
C VAL A 36 -15.03 25.91 16.46
N GLU A 37 -15.62 27.06 16.77
CA GLU A 37 -16.75 27.20 17.69
C GLU A 37 -17.93 26.28 17.29
N LYS A 38 -18.28 25.35 18.18
CA LYS A 38 -19.43 24.45 18.07
C LYS A 38 -20.74 25.26 18.09
N THR A 39 -21.40 25.37 16.95
CA THR A 39 -22.87 25.51 16.94
C THR A 39 -23.48 24.12 17.13
N PRO A 40 -24.48 23.94 18.02
CA PRO A 40 -24.95 22.62 18.38
C PRO A 40 -25.96 22.10 17.38
N ASP A 41 -25.91 20.78 17.18
CA ASP A 41 -27.05 19.93 16.84
C ASP A 41 -27.49 19.83 15.37
N THR A 42 -26.62 19.28 14.52
CA THR A 42 -27.03 18.37 13.42
C THR A 42 -25.95 17.28 13.27
N GLY A 43 -26.26 16.07 13.71
CA GLY A 43 -25.27 15.03 13.97
C GLY A 43 -24.64 14.40 12.73
N ARG A 44 -23.34 14.06 12.83
CA ARG A 44 -22.56 12.96 12.20
C ARG A 44 -22.68 12.65 10.69
N LEU A 45 -23.66 13.18 9.97
CA LEU A 45 -23.94 12.93 8.55
C LEU A 45 -23.21 13.95 7.65
N ASP A 46 -22.82 15.09 8.22
CA ASP A 46 -22.29 16.25 7.50
C ASP A 46 -20.79 16.51 7.74
N ALA A 47 -20.05 15.56 8.32
CA ALA A 47 -18.61 15.70 8.54
C ALA A 47 -17.81 15.83 7.22
N HIS A 48 -18.35 15.30 6.12
CA HIS A 48 -17.78 15.50 4.78
C HIS A 48 -18.01 16.93 4.27
N LEU A 49 -19.10 17.60 4.68
CA LEU A 49 -19.46 18.95 4.23
C LEU A 49 -18.61 20.06 4.88
N SER A 50 -17.81 19.75 5.89
CA SER A 50 -16.92 20.70 6.56
C SER A 50 -15.47 20.66 6.08
N ASN A 51 -15.07 19.65 5.27
CA ASN A 51 -13.71 19.49 4.78
C ASN A 51 -13.39 20.42 3.59
N HIS A 52 -13.14 21.70 3.88
CA HIS A 52 -12.76 22.70 2.90
C HIS A 52 -11.24 22.85 2.82
N ASP A 53 -10.72 22.97 1.60
CA ASP A 53 -9.30 23.16 1.32
C ASP A 53 -9.14 24.20 0.20
N GLU A 54 -8.52 25.33 0.52
CA GLU A 54 -8.40 26.47 -0.40
C GLU A 54 -7.58 26.15 -1.66
N GLU A 55 -6.69 25.16 -1.57
CA GLU A 55 -5.85 24.71 -2.70
C GLU A 55 -6.59 23.75 -3.65
N ILE A 56 -7.79 23.31 -3.29
CA ILE A 56 -8.61 22.40 -4.10
C ILE A 56 -9.62 23.19 -4.92
N PHE A 57 -9.78 22.79 -6.18
CA PHE A 57 -10.86 23.25 -7.06
C PHE A 57 -11.63 22.05 -7.64
N ASP A 58 -12.79 21.77 -7.05
CA ASP A 58 -13.75 20.76 -7.48
C ASP A 58 -14.87 21.41 -8.32
N ASP A 59 -14.76 21.27 -9.64
CA ASP A 59 -15.74 21.76 -10.62
C ASP A 59 -16.83 20.73 -10.96
N THR A 60 -16.90 19.61 -10.22
CA THR A 60 -17.79 18.47 -10.54
C THR A 60 -19.23 18.89 -10.75
N ASP A 61 -19.77 19.78 -9.92
CA ASP A 61 -21.17 20.21 -10.04
C ASP A 61 -21.41 21.07 -11.29
N PHE A 62 -20.42 21.89 -11.66
CA PHE A 62 -20.46 22.70 -12.88
C PHE A 62 -20.33 21.82 -14.13
N TYR A 63 -19.39 20.86 -14.11
CA TYR A 63 -19.27 19.85 -15.15
C TYR A 63 -20.56 19.03 -15.32
N GLN A 64 -21.22 18.66 -14.22
CA GLN A 64 -22.51 17.96 -14.29
C GLN A 64 -23.61 18.82 -14.90
N GLN A 65 -23.63 20.12 -14.64
CA GLN A 65 -24.58 21.05 -15.28
C GLN A 65 -24.33 21.14 -16.78
N LEU A 66 -23.08 21.35 -17.20
CA LEU A 66 -22.71 21.37 -18.63
C LEU A 66 -23.03 20.04 -19.32
N LEU A 67 -22.79 18.91 -18.64
CA LEU A 67 -23.11 17.60 -19.17
C LEU A 67 -24.63 17.41 -19.34
N ARG A 68 -25.42 17.89 -18.37
CA ARG A 68 -26.90 17.86 -18.48
C ARG A 68 -27.37 18.72 -19.64
N GLU A 69 -26.86 19.93 -19.78
CA GLU A 69 -27.19 20.84 -20.89
C GLU A 69 -26.79 20.24 -22.26
N LEU A 70 -25.61 19.61 -22.33
CA LEU A 70 -25.15 18.91 -23.54
C LEU A 70 -26.05 17.71 -23.89
N ILE A 71 -26.49 16.96 -22.88
CA ILE A 71 -27.42 15.84 -23.09
C ILE A 71 -28.79 16.37 -23.51
N GLU A 72 -29.32 17.38 -22.84
CA GLU A 72 -30.62 17.97 -23.11
C GLU A 72 -30.67 18.57 -24.53
N SER A 73 -29.65 19.32 -24.93
CA SER A 73 -29.53 19.84 -26.31
C SER A 73 -29.50 18.72 -27.37
N ARG A 74 -28.84 17.59 -27.10
CA ARG A 74 -28.83 16.42 -28.00
C ARG A 74 -30.12 15.60 -27.96
N MET A 75 -30.86 15.63 -26.85
CA MET A 75 -32.13 14.95 -26.67
C MET A 75 -33.27 15.67 -27.39
N VAL A 76 -33.23 17.01 -27.45
CA VAL A 76 -34.21 17.82 -28.22
C VAL A 76 -34.19 17.46 -29.72
N ASP A 77 -33.05 17.00 -30.24
CA ASP A 77 -32.89 16.58 -31.64
C ASP A 77 -33.31 15.11 -31.91
N ASN A 78 -33.74 14.32 -30.92
CA ASN A 78 -34.12 12.90 -31.07
C ASN A 78 -35.48 12.59 -30.40
N ASP A 79 -36.49 12.23 -31.19
CA ASP A 79 -37.91 12.10 -30.79
C ASP A 79 -38.28 10.96 -29.81
N ASP A 80 -37.37 10.08 -29.39
CA ASP A 80 -37.70 8.97 -28.47
C ASP A 80 -36.91 9.01 -27.14
N PRO A 81 -37.45 9.66 -26.09
CA PRO A 81 -36.82 9.75 -24.77
C PRO A 81 -36.71 8.40 -24.04
N THR A 82 -37.52 7.41 -24.43
CA THR A 82 -37.62 6.10 -23.77
C THR A 82 -36.45 5.20 -24.16
N ALA A 83 -36.13 5.16 -25.45
CA ALA A 83 -35.03 4.37 -25.99
C ALA A 83 -33.65 4.85 -25.49
N MET A 84 -33.51 6.15 -25.22
CA MET A 84 -32.26 6.72 -24.73
C MET A 84 -32.03 6.44 -23.24
N GLY A 85 -33.08 6.53 -22.40
CA GLY A 85 -33.01 6.19 -20.97
C GLY A 85 -32.59 4.74 -20.74
N MET A 86 -33.06 3.82 -21.58
CA MET A 86 -32.66 2.41 -21.56
C MET A 86 -31.18 2.22 -21.92
N ARG A 87 -30.66 2.95 -22.92
CA ARG A 87 -29.24 2.91 -23.32
C ARG A 87 -28.33 3.49 -22.22
N TRP A 88 -28.76 4.58 -21.60
CA TRP A 88 -28.03 5.20 -20.49
C TRP A 88 -28.01 4.31 -19.23
N ALA A 89 -29.14 3.67 -18.92
CA ALA A 89 -29.22 2.68 -17.84
C ALA A 89 -28.31 1.47 -18.11
N ALA A 90 -28.28 0.95 -19.35
CA ALA A 90 -27.39 -0.15 -19.75
C ALA A 90 -25.90 0.24 -19.64
N LEU A 91 -25.54 1.48 -20.00
CA LEU A 91 -24.16 1.97 -19.90
C LEU A 91 -23.71 2.23 -18.45
N ARG A 92 -24.65 2.54 -17.53
CA ARG A 92 -24.33 2.64 -16.08
C ARG A 92 -24.15 1.27 -15.45
N GLN A 93 -24.93 0.27 -15.84
CA GLN A 93 -24.81 -1.08 -15.29
C GLN A 93 -23.50 -1.77 -15.68
N SER A 94 -22.93 -1.48 -16.86
CA SER A 94 -21.65 -2.06 -17.28
C SER A 94 -20.41 -1.49 -16.55
N LYS A 95 -20.54 -0.34 -15.86
CA LYS A 95 -19.43 0.30 -15.13
C LYS A 95 -19.31 -0.13 -13.66
N GLN A 96 -20.30 -0.85 -13.13
CA GLN A 96 -20.43 -1.17 -11.70
C GLN A 96 -19.62 -2.40 -11.25
N SER A 97 -19.10 -3.22 -12.17
CA SER A 97 -18.34 -4.43 -11.82
C SER A 97 -16.97 -4.45 -12.49
N LYS A 98 -16.08 -3.54 -12.06
CA LYS A 98 -14.65 -3.74 -12.31
C LYS A 98 -14.23 -4.96 -11.48
N LYS A 99 -13.99 -6.08 -12.15
CA LYS A 99 -13.45 -7.30 -11.54
C LYS A 99 -12.22 -6.89 -10.72
N ALA A 100 -12.16 -7.32 -9.46
CA ALA A 100 -10.99 -7.09 -8.61
C ALA A 100 -9.82 -7.84 -9.25
N VAL A 101 -9.04 -7.12 -10.06
CA VAL A 101 -7.84 -7.62 -10.69
C VAL A 101 -6.71 -7.35 -9.71
N ASP A 102 -6.05 -8.41 -9.28
CA ASP A 102 -4.80 -8.31 -8.53
C ASP A 102 -3.74 -7.62 -9.42
N THR A 103 -3.61 -6.30 -9.26
CA THR A 103 -2.64 -5.49 -10.00
C THR A 103 -1.21 -5.86 -9.64
N LYS A 104 -0.99 -6.47 -8.47
CA LYS A 104 0.30 -6.98 -7.97
C LYS A 104 0.67 -8.33 -8.59
N ALA A 105 -0.30 -9.09 -9.08
CA ALA A 105 -0.03 -10.28 -9.90
C ALA A 105 0.37 -9.94 -11.35
N SER A 106 0.03 -8.74 -11.83
CA SER A 106 0.36 -8.32 -13.20
C SER A 106 1.86 -7.99 -13.35
N LYS A 107 2.43 -8.35 -14.50
CA LYS A 107 3.82 -8.01 -14.89
C LYS A 107 4.92 -8.48 -13.93
N GLY A 108 4.74 -9.66 -13.32
CA GLY A 108 5.82 -10.34 -12.59
C GLY A 108 6.21 -9.73 -11.24
N ARG A 109 5.37 -8.84 -10.67
CA ARG A 109 5.62 -8.24 -9.34
C ARG A 109 5.43 -9.22 -8.17
N ARG A 110 4.88 -10.40 -8.44
CA ARG A 110 4.75 -11.51 -7.50
C ARG A 110 5.65 -12.67 -7.95
N LEU A 111 6.49 -13.16 -7.04
CA LEU A 111 7.33 -14.33 -7.27
C LEU A 111 6.45 -15.57 -7.46
N ARG A 112 6.66 -16.28 -8.57
CA ARG A 112 5.98 -17.54 -8.88
C ARG A 112 7.02 -18.62 -9.06
N TYR A 113 6.91 -19.68 -8.29
CA TYR A 113 7.81 -20.83 -8.34
C TYR A 113 7.35 -21.79 -9.46
N HIS A 114 7.54 -21.37 -10.70
CA HIS A 114 7.37 -22.22 -11.88
C HIS A 114 8.73 -22.56 -12.47
N VAL A 115 8.91 -23.84 -12.82
CA VAL A 115 10.11 -24.27 -13.54
C VAL A 115 9.99 -23.80 -14.99
N HIS A 116 11.04 -23.16 -15.51
CA HIS A 116 11.12 -22.74 -16.90
C HIS A 116 12.09 -23.65 -17.65
N ASP A 117 11.59 -24.51 -18.53
CA ASP A 117 12.38 -25.53 -19.25
C ASP A 117 13.59 -24.95 -20.00
N LYS A 118 13.46 -23.74 -20.57
CA LYS A 118 14.55 -23.04 -21.29
C LYS A 118 15.68 -22.56 -20.38
N LEU A 119 15.41 -22.38 -19.09
CA LEU A 119 16.39 -21.95 -18.09
C LEU A 119 16.92 -23.13 -17.27
N GLN A 120 16.33 -24.32 -17.43
CA GLN A 120 16.83 -25.53 -16.80
C GLN A 120 18.22 -25.87 -17.36
N SER A 121 19.15 -26.20 -16.47
CA SER A 121 20.54 -26.55 -16.85
C SER A 121 21.28 -25.48 -17.66
N PHE A 122 20.95 -24.19 -17.46
CA PHE A 122 21.58 -23.08 -18.20
C PHE A 122 23.09 -22.99 -17.93
N MET A 123 23.53 -23.28 -16.71
CA MET A 123 24.95 -23.33 -16.32
C MET A 123 25.18 -24.45 -15.31
N ALA A 124 26.36 -25.06 -15.34
CA ALA A 124 26.81 -25.95 -14.29
C ALA A 124 27.25 -25.13 -13.06
N PRO A 125 27.06 -25.65 -11.82
CA PRO A 125 27.53 -24.99 -10.63
C PRO A 125 29.06 -24.90 -10.65
N VAL A 126 29.59 -23.69 -10.52
CA VAL A 126 31.03 -23.45 -10.38
C VAL A 126 31.28 -23.13 -8.91
N PRO A 127 32.07 -23.94 -8.18
CA PRO A 127 32.40 -23.63 -6.80
C PRO A 127 33.12 -22.27 -6.76
N ALA A 128 32.54 -21.33 -6.03
CA ALA A 128 33.08 -19.98 -5.87
C ALA A 128 33.53 -19.82 -4.42
N GLY A 129 34.76 -19.34 -4.23
CA GLY A 129 35.38 -19.20 -2.92
C GLY A 129 36.64 -20.03 -2.79
N THR A 130 37.60 -19.51 -2.04
CA THR A 130 38.81 -20.23 -1.64
C THR A 130 38.72 -20.76 -0.22
N TRP A 131 37.70 -20.38 0.52
CA TRP A 131 37.51 -20.74 1.93
C TRP A 131 36.83 -22.10 2.05
N HIS A 132 37.29 -22.88 3.02
CA HIS A 132 36.61 -24.09 3.47
C HIS A 132 35.36 -23.74 4.29
N GLU A 133 34.40 -24.66 4.31
CA GLU A 133 33.13 -24.47 5.02
C GLU A 133 33.36 -24.17 6.50
N GLU A 134 34.30 -24.88 7.15
CA GLU A 134 34.65 -24.71 8.57
C GLU A 134 35.05 -23.27 8.93
N MET A 135 35.87 -22.63 8.09
CA MET A 135 36.28 -21.23 8.30
C MET A 135 35.10 -20.26 8.13
N THR A 136 34.16 -20.63 7.27
CA THR A 136 32.97 -19.82 6.96
C THR A 136 31.98 -19.90 8.12
N GLU A 137 31.77 -21.10 8.67
CA GLU A 137 30.95 -21.36 9.84
C GLU A 137 31.51 -20.67 11.10
N GLU A 138 32.82 -20.74 11.33
CA GLU A 138 33.50 -20.04 12.43
C GLU A 138 33.31 -18.51 12.30
N LEU A 139 33.49 -17.96 11.09
CA LEU A 139 33.26 -16.54 10.84
C LEU A 139 31.83 -16.13 11.19
N PHE A 140 30.82 -16.85 10.68
CA PHE A 140 29.41 -16.46 10.86
C PHE A 140 28.91 -16.68 12.29
N SER A 141 29.41 -17.70 12.99
CA SER A 141 29.11 -17.91 14.41
C SER A 141 29.75 -16.83 15.29
N SER A 142 30.89 -16.26 14.89
CA SER A 142 31.54 -15.16 15.61
C SER A 142 31.03 -13.76 15.22
N LEU A 143 30.28 -13.61 14.11
CA LEU A 143 30.05 -12.31 13.46
C LEU A 143 29.24 -11.31 14.31
N LEU A 144 28.26 -11.78 15.11
CA LEU A 144 27.36 -10.90 15.91
C LEU A 144 27.51 -11.07 17.42
N GLY A 145 28.68 -11.50 17.87
CA GLY A 145 28.97 -11.69 19.29
C GLY A 145 28.60 -13.09 19.75
N ARG A 146 29.60 -13.76 20.31
CA ARG A 146 29.53 -15.10 20.91
C ARG A 146 28.40 -15.16 21.94
N GLN A 147 27.30 -15.85 21.61
CA GLN A 147 26.42 -16.39 22.64
C GLN A 147 27.14 -17.60 23.24
N SER A 148 28.02 -17.35 24.21
CA SER A 148 28.42 -18.40 25.16
C SER A 148 27.15 -18.84 25.91
N GLY A 149 26.41 -19.81 25.39
CA GLY A 149 25.21 -20.27 26.10
C GLY A 149 24.22 -21.17 25.36
N LEU A 150 24.51 -21.69 24.17
CA LEU A 150 23.69 -22.74 23.56
C LEU A 150 24.62 -23.87 23.12
N LYS A 151 25.09 -24.64 24.11
CA LYS A 151 25.40 -26.04 23.87
C LYS A 151 24.06 -26.73 23.68
N ASP A 152 23.84 -27.32 22.52
CA ASP A 152 22.71 -28.20 22.29
C ASP A 152 22.81 -29.38 23.26
N GLU A 153 21.98 -29.34 24.31
CA GLU A 153 21.74 -30.44 25.24
C GLU A 153 20.85 -31.48 24.57
N ASP A 154 21.34 -32.16 23.54
CA ASP A 154 20.70 -33.36 22.99
C ASP A 154 21.77 -34.44 22.76
N ASN A 155 22.39 -34.90 23.84
CA ASN A 155 23.05 -36.22 23.86
C ASN A 155 22.85 -36.84 25.24
N GLU A 156 21.89 -37.75 25.34
CA GLU A 156 21.58 -38.55 26.51
C GLU A 156 22.78 -39.41 26.92
N GLY A 157 23.21 -39.33 28.20
CA GLY A 157 24.01 -40.39 28.82
C GLY A 157 25.14 -39.95 29.75
N GLU A 158 24.81 -39.92 31.05
CA GLU A 158 25.66 -40.25 32.22
C GLU A 158 26.84 -39.33 32.61
N GLU A 159 26.99 -39.24 33.94
CA GLU A 159 27.82 -38.33 34.75
C GLU A 159 29.32 -38.61 34.62
N GLU A 160 30.17 -37.57 34.70
CA GLU A 160 31.35 -37.53 35.59
C GLU A 160 32.03 -36.15 35.57
N GLU A 161 32.44 -35.68 36.76
CA GLU A 161 33.22 -34.45 36.98
C GLU A 161 34.66 -34.61 36.47
N ALA A 162 35.14 -33.65 35.68
CA ALA A 162 36.58 -33.43 35.46
C ALA A 162 36.86 -31.93 35.33
N GLU A 163 37.59 -31.39 36.31
CA GLU A 163 38.30 -30.12 36.19
C GLU A 163 39.36 -30.25 35.08
N ASP A 164 39.30 -29.40 34.07
CA ASP A 164 40.44 -29.16 33.18
C ASP A 164 40.57 -27.65 32.89
N ASP A 165 41.68 -27.11 33.40
CA ASP A 165 42.21 -25.77 33.19
C ASP A 165 42.63 -25.63 31.71
N VAL A 166 41.79 -25.03 30.86
CA VAL A 166 42.14 -24.79 29.44
C VAL A 166 42.72 -23.38 29.31
N PRO A 167 43.98 -23.23 28.88
CA PRO A 167 44.56 -21.91 28.65
C PRO A 167 43.78 -21.18 27.57
N ASP A 168 43.44 -19.92 27.86
CA ASP A 168 42.93 -18.93 26.92
C ASP A 168 43.98 -18.66 25.83
N ASP A 169 44.11 -19.59 24.87
CA ASP A 169 44.92 -19.37 23.68
C ASP A 169 44.08 -18.57 22.68
N GLY A 170 43.85 -17.32 23.05
CA GLY A 170 43.31 -16.33 22.14
C GLY A 170 44.33 -16.03 21.06
N MET A 171 44.17 -16.55 19.85
CA MET A 171 44.50 -15.79 18.63
C MET A 171 44.06 -16.47 17.33
N ARG A 172 43.32 -15.69 16.54
CA ARG A 172 43.25 -15.57 15.07
C ARG A 172 43.78 -16.74 14.24
N ILE A 173 42.91 -17.32 13.43
CA ILE A 173 43.32 -18.36 12.48
C ILE A 173 42.69 -18.29 11.08
N PHE A 174 42.14 -17.16 10.62
CA PHE A 174 41.88 -17.07 9.17
C PHE A 174 43.23 -17.19 8.42
N GLY A 175 43.49 -18.39 7.92
CA GLY A 175 44.56 -18.79 7.03
C GLY A 175 43.95 -19.52 5.85
#